data_AF-Q16KV3-F1
#
_entry.id   AF-Q16KV3-F1
#
_cell.length_a   1.000
_cell.length_b   1.000
_cell.length_c   1.000
_cell.angle_alpha   90.00
_cell.angle_beta   90.00
_cell.angle_gamma   90.00
#
_symmetry.space_group_name_H-M   'P 1'
#
loop_
_entity.id
_entity.type
_entity.pdbx_description
1 polymer ?
#
loop_
_entity_poly.entity_id
_entity_poly.type
_entity_poly.pdbx_seq_one_letter_code
_entity_poly.pdbx_strand_id
1 'polypeptide(L)'
;MTLVCYKEGSDEIIGTNLLLVKSINDAKKTITVRSQSTRDIIEIHEYMMTDRFNVFERLRVDRYLTAVGLAINRRYRGLGIATEMLRARIPMCQEFQIPVTVTDFTALGSQRAAEKAGFQVEGEVTYDELAKMVWKRPAEVPYPKVWHRFQAKGSQEDGQLEWYTVQDLPEDRFEDAIRHMSEHFARDSN
;
A
#
# COMPACT_ATOMS: atom_id res chain seq x y z
N MET A 1 -12.74 -5.05 -4.01
CA MET A 1 -13.69 -4.84 -5.13
C MET A 1 -12.88 -4.51 -6.38
N THR A 2 -13.29 -4.84 -7.59
CA THR A 2 -12.48 -4.52 -8.79
C THR A 2 -13.40 -4.22 -9.96
N LEU A 3 -13.12 -3.12 -10.66
CA LEU A 3 -13.78 -2.79 -11.92
C LEU A 3 -12.89 -3.22 -13.07
N VAL A 4 -13.51 -3.77 -14.10
CA VAL A 4 -12.86 -4.12 -15.36
C VAL A 4 -13.64 -3.50 -16.50
N CYS A 5 -12.93 -2.96 -17.49
CA CYS A 5 -13.50 -2.51 -18.74
C CYS A 5 -13.22 -3.55 -19.82
N TYR A 6 -14.28 -3.99 -20.50
CA TYR A 6 -14.24 -4.85 -21.68
C TYR A 6 -14.84 -4.11 -22.87
N LYS A 7 -14.51 -4.57 -24.07
CA LYS A 7 -15.31 -4.26 -25.26
C LYS A 7 -16.44 -5.27 -25.35
N GLU A 8 -17.65 -4.83 -25.66
CA GLU A 8 -18.78 -5.74 -25.83
C GLU A 8 -18.47 -6.86 -26.84
N GLY A 9 -18.83 -8.09 -26.47
CA GLY A 9 -18.53 -9.28 -27.27
C GLY A 9 -17.07 -9.74 -27.22
N SER A 10 -16.22 -9.13 -26.38
CA SER A 10 -14.83 -9.52 -26.18
C SER A 10 -14.51 -9.74 -24.70
N ASP A 11 -13.64 -10.71 -24.43
CA ASP A 11 -13.03 -10.99 -23.14
C ASP A 11 -11.71 -10.23 -22.92
N GLU A 12 -11.29 -9.37 -23.86
CA GLU A 12 -10.07 -8.56 -23.71
C GLU A 12 -10.25 -7.53 -22.59
N ILE A 13 -9.43 -7.64 -21.55
CA ILE A 13 -9.32 -6.61 -20.51
C ILE A 13 -8.69 -5.36 -21.10
N ILE A 14 -9.50 -4.30 -21.24
CA ILE A 14 -9.07 -2.99 -21.73
C ILE A 14 -8.53 -2.13 -20.58
N GLY A 15 -9.14 -2.23 -19.42
CA GLY A 15 -8.73 -1.50 -18.24
C GLY A 15 -9.15 -2.15 -16.94
N THR A 16 -8.41 -1.87 -15.88
CA THR A 16 -8.65 -2.41 -14.54
C THR A 16 -8.53 -1.29 -13.51
N ASN A 17 -9.45 -1.30 -12.54
CA ASN A 17 -9.36 -0.47 -11.35
C ASN A 17 -9.49 -1.36 -10.11
N LEU A 18 -8.37 -1.55 -9.42
CA LEU A 18 -8.30 -2.34 -8.18
C LEU A 18 -8.76 -1.44 -7.03
N LEU A 19 -9.88 -1.80 -6.41
CA LEU A 19 -10.58 -0.99 -5.40
C LEU A 19 -10.61 -1.69 -4.04
N LEU A 20 -10.53 -0.89 -2.98
CA LEU A 20 -10.69 -1.35 -1.62
C LEU A 20 -11.57 -0.39 -0.83
N VAL A 21 -12.31 -0.92 0.13
CA VAL A 21 -13.01 -0.13 1.12
C VAL A 21 -12.09 -0.02 2.33
N LYS A 22 -11.86 1.21 2.78
CA LYS A 22 -11.21 1.48 4.06
C LYS A 22 -12.28 1.82 5.08
N SER A 23 -12.19 1.23 6.26
CA SER A 23 -13.01 1.56 7.43
C SER A 23 -12.13 2.11 8.55
N ILE A 24 -12.68 3.00 9.36
CA ILE A 24 -12.01 3.52 10.56
C ILE A 24 -11.68 2.42 11.57
N ASN A 25 -12.42 1.30 11.51
CA ASN A 25 -12.21 0.13 12.36
C ASN A 25 -11.21 -0.88 11.77
N ASP A 26 -10.64 -0.61 10.59
CA ASP A 26 -9.63 -1.49 10.02
C ASP A 26 -8.39 -1.48 10.92
N ALA A 27 -8.01 -2.66 11.41
CA ALA A 27 -6.71 -2.81 12.06
C ALA A 27 -5.60 -2.39 11.09
N LYS A 28 -4.59 -1.67 11.58
CA LYS A 28 -3.37 -1.40 10.81
C LYS A 28 -2.75 -2.73 10.41
N LYS A 29 -2.95 -3.14 9.17
CA LYS A 29 -2.35 -4.36 8.63
C LYS A 29 -0.93 -4.03 8.18
N THR A 30 0.04 -4.78 8.70
CA THR A 30 1.38 -4.80 8.12
C THR A 30 1.27 -5.44 6.74
N ILE A 31 1.55 -4.66 5.69
CA ILE A 31 1.46 -5.17 4.32
C ILE A 31 2.76 -5.88 3.97
N THR A 32 2.68 -7.21 3.95
CA THR A 32 3.80 -8.07 3.56
C THR A 32 3.90 -8.14 2.04
N VAL A 33 4.63 -7.22 1.42
CA VAL A 33 4.96 -7.30 -0.01
C VAL A 33 6.45 -7.54 -0.22
N ARG A 34 6.81 -8.23 -1.31
CA ARG A 34 8.20 -8.68 -1.57
C ARG A 34 9.14 -7.54 -1.98
N SER A 35 8.66 -6.56 -2.75
CA SER A 35 9.50 -5.49 -3.30
C SER A 35 9.43 -4.25 -2.41
N GLN A 36 10.60 -3.64 -2.13
CA GLN A 36 10.69 -2.38 -1.41
C GLN A 36 9.90 -1.28 -2.11
N SER A 37 10.04 -1.14 -3.43
CA SER A 37 9.29 -0.15 -4.20
C SER A 37 7.77 -0.30 -4.10
N THR A 38 7.27 -1.53 -3.94
CA THR A 38 5.84 -1.78 -3.73
C THR A 38 5.43 -1.45 -2.29
N ARG A 39 6.28 -1.74 -1.29
CA ARG A 39 6.07 -1.30 0.10
C ARG A 39 5.95 0.20 0.17
N ASP A 40 6.91 0.90 -0.42
CA ASP A 40 6.97 2.37 -0.39
C ASP A 40 5.69 2.99 -0.95
N ILE A 41 5.20 2.52 -2.11
CA ILE A 41 3.95 3.02 -2.72
C ILE A 41 2.75 2.82 -1.79
N ILE A 42 2.67 1.65 -1.15
CA ILE A 42 1.57 1.29 -0.26
C ILE A 42 1.61 2.09 1.04
N GLU A 43 2.79 2.24 1.64
CA GLU A 43 2.99 3.03 2.86
C GLU A 43 2.71 4.51 2.62
N ILE A 44 3.15 5.04 1.47
CA ILE A 44 2.83 6.39 1.03
C ILE A 44 1.32 6.55 0.89
N HIS A 45 0.64 5.65 0.20
CA HIS A 45 -0.82 5.70 0.05
C HIS A 45 -1.51 5.72 1.42
N GLU A 46 -1.10 4.82 2.33
CA GLU A 46 -1.68 4.75 3.67
C GLU A 46 -1.46 6.04 4.46
N TYR A 47 -0.22 6.54 4.50
CA TYR A 47 0.15 7.77 5.18
C TYR A 47 -0.64 8.96 4.64
N MET A 48 -0.73 9.08 3.30
CA MET A 48 -1.45 10.17 2.66
C MET A 48 -2.93 10.19 3.05
N MET A 49 -3.57 9.02 3.05
CA MET A 49 -5.02 8.89 3.28
C MET A 49 -5.40 8.96 4.77
N THR A 50 -4.56 8.43 5.67
CA THR A 50 -4.91 8.27 7.09
C THR A 50 -4.26 9.30 8.01
N ASP A 51 -2.98 9.64 7.79
CA ASP A 51 -2.25 10.54 8.68
C ASP A 51 -2.20 11.98 8.13
N ARG A 52 -1.89 12.15 6.83
CA ARG A 52 -1.64 13.47 6.24
C ARG A 52 -2.91 14.24 5.90
N PHE A 53 -3.88 13.58 5.28
CA PHE A 53 -5.18 14.17 4.95
C PHE A 53 -6.31 13.73 5.89
N ASN A 54 -6.09 12.62 6.62
CA ASN A 54 -7.05 12.02 7.55
C ASN A 54 -8.48 12.03 7.00
N VAL A 55 -8.72 11.24 5.96
CA VAL A 55 -9.99 11.22 5.20
C VAL A 55 -11.20 11.02 6.11
N PHE A 56 -11.07 10.16 7.13
CA PHE A 56 -12.15 9.87 8.08
C PHE A 56 -12.60 11.12 8.85
N GLU A 57 -11.67 11.83 9.46
CA GLU A 57 -11.97 13.05 10.22
C GLU A 57 -12.45 14.17 9.29
N ARG A 58 -11.73 14.37 8.18
CA ARG A 58 -11.95 15.47 7.26
C ARG A 58 -13.31 15.41 6.57
N LEU A 59 -13.69 14.23 6.07
CA LEU A 59 -14.96 14.03 5.38
C LEU A 59 -16.08 13.54 6.30
N ARG A 60 -15.78 13.30 7.59
CA ARG A 60 -16.73 12.80 8.60
C ARG A 60 -17.41 11.51 8.18
N VAL A 61 -16.60 10.55 7.73
CA VAL A 61 -17.04 9.23 7.29
C VAL A 61 -16.37 8.14 8.12
N ASP A 62 -17.05 7.01 8.28
CA ASP A 62 -16.53 5.81 8.93
C ASP A 62 -15.91 4.82 7.91
N ARG A 63 -16.22 5.01 6.62
CA ARG A 63 -15.66 4.25 5.51
C ARG A 63 -15.64 5.02 4.20
N TYR A 64 -14.73 4.66 3.31
CA TYR A 64 -14.65 5.21 1.96
C TYR A 64 -14.09 4.20 0.96
N LEU A 65 -14.41 4.38 -0.32
CA LEU A 65 -13.85 3.59 -1.42
C LEU A 65 -12.56 4.26 -1.94
N THR A 66 -11.44 3.55 -1.90
CA THR A 66 -10.17 3.96 -2.52
C THR A 66 -9.67 2.94 -3.53
N ALA A 67 -8.52 3.21 -4.16
CA ALA A 67 -7.92 2.37 -5.18
C ALA A 67 -6.43 2.14 -4.92
N VAL A 68 -5.96 0.94 -5.26
CA VAL A 68 -4.52 0.63 -5.38
C VAL A 68 -3.99 1.09 -6.72
N GLY A 69 -4.80 1.01 -7.78
CA GLY A 69 -4.38 1.40 -9.12
C GLY A 69 -5.51 1.41 -10.14
N LEU A 70 -5.30 2.23 -11.18
CA LEU A 70 -6.12 2.32 -12.38
C LEU A 70 -5.19 2.22 -13.59
N ALA A 71 -5.41 1.22 -14.44
CA ALA A 71 -4.59 0.98 -15.62
C ALA A 71 -5.46 0.81 -16.86
N ILE A 72 -5.09 1.49 -17.94
CA ILE A 72 -5.69 1.35 -19.26
C ILE A 72 -4.62 0.85 -20.23
N ASN A 73 -4.97 -0.21 -20.99
CA ASN A 73 -4.16 -0.74 -22.07
C ASN A 73 -3.79 0.39 -23.04
N ARG A 74 -2.50 0.48 -23.41
CA ARG A 74 -1.95 1.59 -24.18
C ARG A 74 -2.70 1.86 -25.49
N ARG A 75 -3.19 0.80 -26.15
CA ARG A 75 -3.92 0.88 -27.43
C ARG A 75 -5.27 1.61 -27.32
N TYR A 76 -5.84 1.65 -26.12
CA TYR A 76 -7.17 2.21 -25.85
C TYR A 76 -7.11 3.55 -25.09
N ARG A 77 -5.91 4.13 -24.94
CA ARG A 77 -5.75 5.45 -24.30
C ARG A 77 -6.30 6.56 -25.20
N GLY A 78 -6.72 7.66 -24.59
CA GLY A 78 -7.33 8.79 -25.30
C GLY A 78 -8.83 8.64 -25.56
N LEU A 79 -9.42 7.48 -25.27
CA LEU A 79 -10.85 7.19 -25.50
C LEU A 79 -11.76 7.55 -24.31
N GLY A 80 -11.24 8.19 -23.26
CA GLY A 80 -12.04 8.55 -22.07
C GLY A 80 -12.33 7.40 -21.10
N ILE A 81 -11.85 6.18 -21.36
CA ILE A 81 -12.16 4.98 -20.56
C ILE A 81 -11.84 5.15 -19.07
N ALA A 82 -10.71 5.77 -18.74
CA ALA A 82 -10.35 6.05 -17.34
C ALA A 82 -11.42 6.89 -16.62
N THR A 83 -11.99 7.89 -17.30
CA THR A 83 -13.06 8.73 -16.75
C THR A 83 -14.33 7.93 -16.54
N GLU A 84 -14.74 7.10 -17.50
CA GLU A 84 -15.95 6.27 -17.35
C GLU A 84 -15.79 5.22 -16.25
N MET A 85 -14.61 4.61 -16.11
CA MET A 85 -14.32 3.70 -15.01
C MET A 85 -14.39 4.39 -13.64
N LEU A 86 -13.98 5.66 -13.54
CA LEU A 86 -14.12 6.45 -12.32
C LEU A 86 -15.58 6.83 -12.05
N ARG A 87 -16.37 7.18 -13.07
CA ARG A 87 -17.82 7.44 -12.93
C ARG A 87 -18.58 6.21 -12.49
N ALA A 88 -18.19 5.02 -12.94
CA ALA A 88 -18.79 3.76 -12.52
C ALA A 88 -18.66 3.49 -11.00
N ARG A 89 -17.76 4.20 -10.30
CA ARG A 89 -17.70 4.16 -8.83
C ARG A 89 -18.94 4.78 -8.17
N ILE A 90 -19.65 5.70 -8.82
CA ILE A 90 -20.85 6.35 -8.28
C ILE A 90 -21.96 5.32 -8.01
N PRO A 91 -22.48 4.59 -9.02
CA PRO A 91 -23.50 3.58 -8.77
C PRO A 91 -23.00 2.45 -7.88
N MET A 92 -21.71 2.09 -7.96
CA MET A 92 -21.11 1.11 -7.04
C MET A 92 -21.17 1.58 -5.58
N CYS A 93 -20.72 2.81 -5.28
CA CYS A 93 -20.77 3.34 -3.92
C CYS A 93 -22.20 3.46 -3.40
N GLN A 94 -23.15 3.86 -4.26
CA GLN A 94 -24.57 3.92 -3.91
C GLN A 94 -25.11 2.54 -3.51
N GLU A 95 -24.82 1.51 -4.30
CA GLU A 95 -25.26 0.14 -4.04
C GLU A 95 -24.71 -0.42 -2.72
N PHE A 96 -23.41 -0.21 -2.47
CA PHE A 96 -22.75 -0.71 -1.25
C PHE A 96 -22.87 0.23 -0.06
N GLN A 97 -23.66 1.31 -0.16
CA GLN A 97 -23.83 2.31 0.89
C GLN A 97 -22.49 2.85 1.41
N ILE A 98 -21.56 3.10 0.48
CA ILE A 98 -20.27 3.73 0.75
C ILE A 98 -20.46 5.23 0.51
N PRO A 99 -20.27 6.08 1.53
CA PRO A 99 -20.67 7.49 1.44
C PRO A 99 -19.81 8.29 0.47
N VAL A 100 -18.56 7.90 0.26
CA VAL A 100 -17.61 8.66 -0.58
C VAL A 100 -16.56 7.75 -1.21
N THR A 101 -16.05 8.15 -2.38
CA THR A 101 -14.82 7.61 -2.94
C THR A 101 -13.72 8.67 -2.92
N VAL A 102 -12.54 8.29 -2.43
CA VAL A 102 -11.36 9.14 -2.34
C VAL A 102 -10.17 8.33 -2.83
N THR A 103 -9.30 8.92 -3.63
CA THR A 103 -8.10 8.26 -4.19
C THR A 103 -7.05 9.32 -4.49
N ASP A 104 -5.79 9.00 -4.23
CA ASP A 104 -4.63 9.77 -4.66
C ASP A 104 -4.32 9.51 -6.15
N PHE A 105 -4.43 10.56 -6.97
CA PHE A 105 -4.15 10.48 -8.41
C PHE A 105 -2.73 11.00 -8.69
N THR A 106 -1.82 10.07 -8.97
CA THR A 106 -0.36 10.32 -9.01
C THR A 106 0.15 10.80 -10.38
N ALA A 107 -0.55 10.47 -11.46
CA ALA A 107 -0.19 10.87 -12.81
C ALA A 107 -1.17 11.91 -13.38
N LEU A 108 -0.65 12.87 -14.15
CA LEU A 108 -1.46 13.93 -14.77
C LEU A 108 -2.65 13.39 -15.59
N GLY A 109 -2.46 12.27 -16.31
CA GLY A 109 -3.55 11.63 -17.05
C GLY A 109 -4.67 11.11 -16.14
N SER A 110 -4.34 10.60 -14.96
CA SER A 110 -5.31 10.11 -13.98
C SER A 110 -6.01 11.27 -13.24
N GLN A 111 -5.30 12.36 -12.95
CA GLN A 111 -5.88 13.58 -12.36
C GLN A 111 -6.92 14.20 -13.29
N ARG A 112 -6.58 14.37 -14.57
CA ARG A 112 -7.53 14.87 -15.59
C ARG A 112 -8.73 13.95 -15.76
N ALA A 113 -8.53 12.64 -15.67
CA ALA A 113 -9.64 11.69 -15.76
C ALA A 113 -10.59 11.81 -14.55
N ALA A 114 -10.04 12.01 -13.35
CA ALA A 114 -10.78 12.20 -12.12
C ALA A 114 -11.57 13.52 -12.11
N GLU A 115 -10.95 14.62 -12.51
CA GLU A 115 -11.61 15.91 -12.67
C GLU A 115 -12.83 15.81 -13.60
N LYS A 116 -12.65 15.19 -14.79
CA LYS A 116 -13.76 14.93 -15.73
C LYS A 116 -14.84 13.99 -15.19
N ALA A 117 -14.50 13.15 -14.22
CA ALA A 117 -15.45 12.26 -13.54
C ALA A 117 -16.18 12.96 -12.38
N GLY A 118 -15.83 14.21 -12.05
CA GLY A 118 -16.47 14.99 -10.99
C GLY A 118 -15.77 14.90 -9.63
N PHE A 119 -14.55 14.36 -9.56
CA PHE A 119 -13.75 14.39 -8.33
C PHE A 119 -13.32 15.83 -8.01
N GLN A 120 -13.29 16.14 -6.73
CA GLN A 120 -12.75 17.40 -6.21
C GLN A 120 -11.39 17.16 -5.56
N VAL A 121 -10.52 18.17 -5.63
CA VAL A 121 -9.19 18.10 -5.01
C VAL A 121 -9.32 18.42 -3.52
N GLU A 122 -9.17 17.40 -2.68
CA GLU A 122 -9.08 17.60 -1.23
C GLU A 122 -7.68 18.05 -0.81
N GLY A 123 -6.64 17.69 -1.55
CA GLY A 123 -5.31 18.21 -1.32
C GLY A 123 -4.29 17.66 -2.28
N GLU A 124 -3.12 18.28 -2.26
CA GLU A 124 -2.01 17.96 -3.13
C GLU A 124 -0.71 17.96 -2.35
N VAL A 125 0.21 17.12 -2.80
CA VAL A 125 1.59 17.05 -2.32
C VAL A 125 2.46 16.82 -3.55
N THR A 126 3.50 17.61 -3.68
CA THR A 126 4.49 17.44 -4.76
C THR A 126 5.37 16.23 -4.48
N TYR A 127 5.95 15.62 -5.51
CA TYR A 127 6.91 14.54 -5.32
C TYR A 127 8.15 14.97 -4.51
N ASP A 128 8.54 16.24 -4.60
CA ASP A 128 9.66 16.80 -3.83
C ASP A 128 9.34 16.90 -2.32
N GLU A 129 8.11 17.28 -1.98
CA GLU A 129 7.64 17.26 -0.59
C GLU A 129 7.52 15.82 -0.08
N LEU A 130 6.93 14.93 -0.89
CA LEU A 130 6.78 13.53 -0.54
C LEU A 130 8.15 12.87 -0.28
N ALA A 131 9.15 13.16 -1.11
CA ALA A 131 10.51 12.67 -0.95
C ALA A 131 11.19 13.12 0.36
N LYS A 132 10.74 14.21 0.98
CA LYS A 132 11.21 14.70 2.28
C LYS A 132 10.47 14.07 3.47
N MET A 133 9.26 13.55 3.24
CA MET A 133 8.43 12.93 4.29
C MET A 133 8.80 11.47 4.58
N VAL A 134 9.41 10.77 3.61
CA VAL A 134 9.82 9.37 3.78
C VAL A 134 11.20 9.32 4.43
N TRP A 135 11.29 8.69 5.60
CA TRP A 135 12.58 8.37 6.20
C TRP A 135 13.33 7.42 5.25
N LYS A 136 14.52 7.83 4.81
CA LYS A 136 15.42 7.00 4.02
C LYS A 136 16.57 6.54 4.90
N ARG A 137 16.89 5.24 4.84
CA ARG A 137 18.15 4.75 5.38
C ARG A 137 19.30 5.54 4.73
N PRO A 138 20.19 6.18 5.50
CA PRO A 138 21.33 6.90 4.92
C PRO A 138 22.18 5.96 4.06
N ALA A 139 22.59 6.41 2.87
CA ALA A 139 23.31 5.59 1.89
C ALA A 139 24.69 5.13 2.41
N GLU A 140 25.23 5.86 3.39
CA GLU A 140 26.50 5.58 4.04
C GLU A 140 26.40 4.43 5.04
N VAL A 141 25.19 4.05 5.46
CA VAL A 141 24.97 2.94 6.39
C VAL A 141 24.86 1.64 5.58
N PRO A 142 25.85 0.72 5.64
CA PRO A 142 25.84 -0.51 4.86
C PRO A 142 24.61 -1.36 5.14
N TYR A 143 24.18 -2.17 4.19
CA TYR A 143 23.11 -3.15 4.38
C TYR A 143 23.49 -4.50 3.73
N PRO A 144 23.34 -5.63 4.44
CA PRO A 144 22.99 -5.74 5.86
C PRO A 144 24.13 -5.30 6.78
N LYS A 145 23.81 -4.68 7.93
CA LYS A 145 24.75 -4.26 8.97
C LYS A 145 24.55 -5.07 10.24
N VAL A 146 25.65 -5.49 10.85
CA VAL A 146 25.64 -5.98 12.24
C VAL A 146 25.59 -4.79 13.18
N TRP A 147 24.52 -4.70 13.97
CA TRP A 147 24.25 -3.65 14.94
C TRP A 147 24.86 -3.95 16.30
N HIS A 148 24.89 -5.23 16.70
CA HIS A 148 25.40 -5.64 18.00
C HIS A 148 26.05 -7.02 17.94
N ARG A 149 27.04 -7.25 18.81
CA ARG A 149 27.66 -8.55 19.04
C ARG A 149 27.73 -8.77 20.55
N PHE A 150 27.31 -9.95 21.00
CA PHE A 150 27.32 -10.28 22.42
C PHE A 150 27.67 -11.75 22.63
N GLN A 151 28.08 -12.10 23.85
CA GLN A 151 28.28 -13.49 24.26
C GLN A 151 27.15 -13.93 25.18
N ALA A 152 26.62 -15.12 24.96
CA ALA A 152 25.66 -15.78 25.84
C ALA A 152 25.91 -17.28 25.85
N LYS A 153 25.25 -18.01 26.75
CA LYS A 153 25.36 -19.48 26.78
C LYS A 153 24.83 -20.07 25.47
N GLY A 154 25.57 -21.03 24.92
CA GLY A 154 25.18 -21.82 23.76
C GLY A 154 23.88 -22.56 23.98
N SER A 155 23.30 -23.05 22.89
CA SER A 155 22.10 -23.90 22.93
C SER A 155 22.37 -25.33 23.43
N GLN A 156 23.65 -25.69 23.61
CA GLN A 156 24.07 -26.96 24.18
C GLN A 156 24.13 -26.89 25.71
N GLU A 157 23.89 -28.01 26.39
CA GLU A 157 23.91 -28.10 27.87
C GLU A 157 25.34 -28.05 28.47
N ASP A 158 26.36 -27.77 27.66
CA ASP A 158 27.77 -27.70 28.10
C ASP A 158 28.13 -26.39 28.81
N GLY A 159 27.24 -25.38 28.76
CA GLY A 159 27.41 -24.09 29.40
C GLY A 159 28.48 -23.19 28.74
N GLN A 160 28.98 -23.53 27.55
CA GLN A 160 29.97 -22.72 26.85
C GLN A 160 29.36 -21.42 26.32
N LEU A 161 30.16 -20.36 26.31
CA LEU A 161 29.74 -19.06 25.75
C LEU A 161 29.98 -19.04 24.24
N GLU A 162 28.95 -18.66 23.49
CA GLU A 162 28.97 -18.47 22.04
C GLU A 162 28.79 -16.99 21.68
N TRP A 163 29.34 -16.58 20.54
CA TRP A 163 29.12 -15.24 19.99
C TRP A 163 27.84 -15.19 19.18
N TYR A 164 27.01 -14.20 19.48
CA TYR A 164 25.77 -13.90 18.77
C TYR A 164 25.84 -12.53 18.11
N THR A 165 25.11 -12.36 17.01
CA THR A 165 25.00 -11.09 16.29
C THR A 165 23.53 -10.66 16.18
N VAL A 166 23.30 -9.35 16.32
CA VAL A 166 22.04 -8.70 15.96
C VAL A 166 22.32 -7.87 14.72
N GLN A 167 21.64 -8.15 13.61
CA GLN A 167 21.90 -7.54 12.32
C GLN A 167 20.62 -7.24 11.56
N ASP A 168 20.71 -6.41 10.52
CA ASP A 168 19.65 -6.31 9.53
C ASP A 168 19.35 -7.68 8.92
N LEU A 169 18.07 -7.93 8.64
CA LEU A 169 17.64 -9.12 7.93
C LEU A 169 18.04 -8.99 6.45
N PRO A 170 18.86 -9.91 5.89
CA PRO A 170 19.13 -9.89 4.46
C PRO A 170 17.84 -10.05 3.64
N GLU A 171 17.73 -9.37 2.49
CA GLU A 171 16.50 -9.32 1.69
C GLU A 171 15.97 -10.71 1.27
N ASP A 172 16.88 -11.64 0.99
CA ASP A 172 16.58 -13.02 0.61
C ASP A 172 16.10 -13.90 1.77
N ARG A 173 16.19 -13.43 3.02
CA ARG A 173 15.78 -14.16 4.23
C ARG A 173 14.42 -13.74 4.78
N PHE A 174 13.67 -12.93 4.03
CA PHE A 174 12.39 -12.39 4.50
C PHE A 174 11.36 -13.48 4.84
N GLU A 175 11.21 -14.50 4.01
CA GLU A 175 10.25 -15.59 4.26
C GLU A 175 10.66 -16.46 5.46
N ASP A 176 11.96 -16.64 5.69
CA ASP A 176 12.47 -17.36 6.86
C ASP A 176 12.14 -16.61 8.15
N ALA A 177 12.29 -15.28 8.17
CA ALA A 177 11.95 -14.47 9.33
C ALA A 177 10.45 -14.51 9.64
N ILE A 178 9.58 -14.43 8.62
CA ILE A 178 8.13 -14.55 8.81
C ILE A 178 7.76 -15.93 9.36
N ARG A 179 8.38 -17.00 8.85
CA ARG A 179 8.18 -18.36 9.34
C ARG A 179 8.62 -18.49 10.80
N HIS A 180 9.82 -18.02 11.12
CA HIS A 180 10.37 -18.03 12.47
C HIS A 180 9.44 -17.28 13.45
N MET A 181 8.97 -16.09 13.09
CA MET A 181 7.98 -15.36 13.89
C MET A 181 6.70 -16.18 14.07
N SER A 182 6.15 -16.75 12.99
CA SER A 182 4.90 -17.51 13.06
C SER A 182 5.01 -18.74 13.95
N GLU A 183 6.14 -19.44 13.90
CA GLU A 183 6.38 -20.67 14.65
C GLU A 183 6.61 -20.42 16.15
N HIS A 184 7.31 -19.34 16.50
CA HIS A 184 7.74 -19.09 17.87
C HIS A 184 6.89 -18.04 18.61
N PHE A 185 6.30 -17.06 17.91
CA PHE A 185 5.49 -16.02 18.56
C PHE A 185 4.03 -16.44 18.76
N ALA A 186 3.42 -17.14 17.79
CA ALA A 186 2.00 -17.51 17.88
C ALA A 186 1.71 -18.61 18.91
N ARG A 187 2.73 -19.35 19.36
CA ARG A 187 2.58 -20.40 20.39
C ARG A 187 2.49 -19.85 21.81
N ASP A 188 3.01 -18.65 22.07
CA ASP A 188 3.00 -18.03 23.40
C ASP A 188 1.69 -17.26 23.70
N SER A 189 0.70 -17.33 22.79
CA SER A 189 -0.57 -16.59 22.87
C SER A 189 -1.79 -17.44 23.29
N ASN A 190 -1.59 -18.70 23.70
CA ASN A 190 -2.66 -19.63 24.14
C ASN A 190 -2.45 -20.10 25.59
#